data_AF-A0A956MEX5-F1
#
_entry.id   AF-A0A956MEX5-F1
#
_cell.length_a   1.000
_cell.length_b   1.000
_cell.length_c   1.000
_cell.angle_alpha   90.00
_cell.angle_beta   90.00
_cell.angle_gamma   90.00
#
_symmetry.space_group_name_H-M   'P 1'
#
loop_
_entity.id
_entity.type
_entity.pdbx_description
1 polymer ?
#
loop_
_entity_poly.entity_id
_entity_poly.type
_entity_poly.pdbx_seq_one_letter_code
_entity_poly.pdbx_strand_id
1 'polypeptide(L)'
;AEFDALPGINQDAVPTRQPIEGKRAGHACGHHLFGTGSTHAAIAVKEWLEASGTSGTIRLYGTPAEEGGSGKVYMARAGLFEDVDVVLSWHAGDSNFAGPSGNLAVKSAQFRFSGVSAHAAAAPEHGRSALDGVESLNFMANLMREHVPQETRIHYVITSGGSAPNVVPDFAEVYYYVRHPDPEVVKDVFDRLVASAEGAARGTGTTMEYEVIAGAYNRLPNVALQEVMHANLETVGGVEYDAKDRAFAEAIRTSLNNPPPMDQAWAIQPFQFEQTYASADTGDITWLVPSANLSTATWVPGTAAHSWQAIAAGGTPIGAKGMLVAAKTLTLTAIDLYRTPATIAAARAEFDERRGDAFVYEPLLGDREPPLDYRLPVAGR
;
A
#
# COMPACT_ATOMS: atom_id res chain seq x y z
N ALA A 1 5.73 1.47 11.69
CA ALA A 1 6.57 2.67 11.55
C ALA A 1 7.31 2.57 10.23
N GLU A 2 6.92 3.35 9.24
CA GLU A 2 7.50 3.31 7.89
C GLU A 2 8.51 4.44 7.69
N PHE A 3 9.43 4.26 6.74
CA PHE A 3 10.54 5.20 6.54
C PHE A 3 11.00 5.33 5.09
N ASP A 4 10.38 4.65 4.13
CA ASP A 4 10.85 4.71 2.74
C ASP A 4 10.34 5.97 2.02
N ALA A 5 11.11 6.42 1.04
CA ALA A 5 10.82 7.60 0.23
C ALA A 5 10.48 7.19 -1.20
N LEU A 6 9.68 7.99 -1.91
CA LEU A 6 9.33 7.74 -3.30
C LEU A 6 10.43 8.27 -4.25
N PRO A 7 10.87 7.48 -5.25
CA PRO A 7 11.86 7.93 -6.23
C PRO A 7 11.28 9.01 -7.16
N GLY A 8 12.15 9.88 -7.67
CA GLY A 8 11.77 10.92 -8.64
C GLY A 8 11.04 12.12 -8.05
N ILE A 9 10.78 12.13 -6.74
CA ILE A 9 10.16 13.26 -6.05
C ILE A 9 11.21 14.00 -5.23
N ASN A 10 11.43 15.28 -5.53
CA ASN A 10 12.54 16.06 -5.00
C ASN A 10 12.13 17.43 -4.47
N GLN A 11 10.86 17.60 -4.15
CA GLN A 11 10.27 18.87 -3.71
C GLN A 11 10.83 19.37 -2.36
N ASP A 12 10.90 20.70 -2.21
CA ASP A 12 11.20 21.44 -0.98
C ASP A 12 9.93 21.78 -0.15
N ALA A 13 10.09 22.12 1.12
CA ALA A 13 9.02 22.43 2.07
C ALA A 13 8.44 23.85 1.90
N VAL A 14 8.08 24.21 0.66
CA VAL A 14 7.55 25.53 0.27
C VAL A 14 6.25 25.36 -0.52
N PRO A 15 5.32 26.35 -0.50
CA PRO A 15 3.98 26.17 -1.06
C PRO A 15 3.91 26.33 -2.59
N THR A 16 5.06 26.29 -3.27
CA THR A 16 5.19 26.32 -4.73
C THR A 16 6.04 25.13 -5.19
N ARG A 17 5.86 24.71 -6.45
CA ARG A 17 6.66 23.62 -6.99
C ARG A 17 8.12 24.08 -7.13
N GLN A 18 8.98 23.57 -6.26
CA GLN A 18 10.39 23.91 -6.16
C GLN A 18 11.21 22.62 -5.93
N PRO A 19 11.67 21.99 -7.01
CA PRO A 19 12.60 20.87 -6.94
C PRO A 19 13.92 21.26 -6.28
N ILE A 20 14.45 20.39 -5.41
CA ILE A 20 15.79 20.48 -4.84
C ILE A 20 16.75 19.75 -5.79
N GLU A 21 17.74 20.48 -6.31
CA GLU A 21 18.76 19.91 -7.19
C GLU A 21 19.54 18.78 -6.49
N GLY A 22 19.81 17.69 -7.22
CA GLY A 22 20.54 16.53 -6.69
C GLY A 22 19.74 15.60 -5.77
N LYS A 23 18.59 16.02 -5.23
CA LYS A 23 17.69 15.15 -4.46
C LYS A 23 16.95 14.20 -5.40
N ARG A 24 17.01 12.89 -5.11
CA ARG A 24 16.47 11.83 -5.98
C ARG A 24 15.20 11.17 -5.46
N ALA A 25 14.85 11.39 -4.20
CA ALA A 25 13.68 10.80 -3.56
C ALA A 25 13.12 11.71 -2.45
N GLY A 26 11.86 11.51 -2.11
CA GLY A 26 11.17 12.28 -1.09
C GLY A 26 9.90 11.59 -0.58
N HIS A 27 9.48 11.94 0.64
CA HIS A 27 8.38 11.27 1.34
C HIS A 27 7.01 11.86 0.97
N ALA A 28 6.58 11.64 -0.28
CA ALA A 28 5.27 12.13 -0.75
C ALA A 28 4.07 11.31 -0.26
N CYS A 29 4.32 10.22 0.47
CA CYS A 29 3.31 9.47 1.23
C CYS A 29 3.41 9.73 2.75
N GLY A 30 4.32 10.60 3.19
CA GLY A 30 4.41 11.02 4.60
C GLY A 30 5.16 10.06 5.53
N HIS A 31 5.91 9.08 5.01
CA HIS A 31 6.56 8.06 5.85
C HIS A 31 7.58 8.64 6.86
N HIS A 32 8.18 9.80 6.58
CA HIS A 32 9.01 10.51 7.57
C HIS A 32 8.22 10.91 8.84
N LEU A 33 6.92 11.20 8.67
CA LEU A 33 6.01 11.44 9.79
C LEU A 33 5.63 10.12 10.45
N PHE A 34 5.39 9.04 9.69
CA PHE A 34 4.89 7.76 10.22
C PHE A 34 5.85 7.17 11.24
N GLY A 35 7.12 7.10 10.87
CA GLY A 35 8.19 6.66 11.73
C GLY A 35 8.21 7.43 13.04
N THR A 36 8.22 8.76 12.93
CA THR A 36 8.31 9.68 14.06
C THR A 36 7.07 9.61 14.98
N GLY A 37 5.87 9.68 14.41
CA GLY A 37 4.60 9.65 15.15
C GLY A 37 4.36 8.32 15.85
N SER A 38 4.66 7.19 15.19
CA SER A 38 4.54 5.85 15.80
C SER A 38 5.55 5.67 16.95
N THR A 39 6.78 6.17 16.77
CA THR A 39 7.82 6.13 17.81
C THR A 39 7.43 6.99 19.00
N HIS A 40 6.89 8.19 18.76
CA HIS A 40 6.38 9.07 19.81
C HIS A 40 5.28 8.38 20.63
N ALA A 41 4.30 7.76 19.96
CA ALA A 41 3.25 7.02 20.64
C ALA A 41 3.81 5.87 21.49
N ALA A 42 4.74 5.07 20.95
CA ALA A 42 5.35 3.98 21.69
C ALA A 42 6.10 4.46 22.96
N ILE A 43 6.82 5.58 22.87
CA ILE A 43 7.49 6.21 24.03
C ILE A 43 6.45 6.68 25.06
N ALA A 44 5.40 7.37 24.63
CA ALA A 44 4.37 7.89 25.53
C ALA A 44 3.60 6.77 26.26
N VAL A 45 3.25 5.68 25.56
CA VAL A 45 2.60 4.53 26.18
C VAL A 45 3.56 3.84 27.16
N LYS A 46 4.86 3.74 26.84
CA LYS A 46 5.87 3.20 27.76
C LYS A 46 5.93 4.01 29.06
N GLU A 47 6.02 5.34 28.96
CA GLU A 47 6.03 6.22 30.12
C GLU A 47 4.75 6.08 30.95
N TRP A 48 3.59 5.91 30.30
CA TRP A 48 2.34 5.65 31.00
C TRP A 48 2.30 4.28 31.71
N LEU A 49 2.84 3.21 31.11
CA LEU A 49 2.95 1.90 31.78
C LEU A 49 3.82 2.00 33.03
N GLU A 50 4.99 2.66 32.93
CA GLU A 50 5.89 2.90 34.05
C GLU A 50 5.23 3.73 35.16
N ALA A 51 4.52 4.80 34.80
CA ALA A 51 3.89 5.71 35.76
C ALA A 51 2.63 5.11 36.44
N SER A 52 1.85 4.31 35.71
CA SER A 52 0.62 3.70 36.22
C SER A 52 0.85 2.37 36.94
N GLY A 53 1.99 1.72 36.73
CA GLY A 53 2.25 0.35 37.19
C GLY A 53 1.44 -0.71 36.44
N THR A 54 0.83 -0.35 35.30
CA THR A 54 0.08 -1.30 34.46
C THR A 54 1.05 -2.26 33.78
N SER A 55 0.79 -3.57 33.88
CA SER A 55 1.60 -4.58 33.18
C SER A 55 1.20 -4.69 31.72
N GLY A 56 2.18 -4.74 30.82
CA GLY A 56 1.96 -4.91 29.39
C GLY A 56 3.25 -4.86 28.60
N THR A 57 3.19 -5.26 27.33
CA THR A 57 4.31 -5.17 26.39
C THR A 57 3.93 -4.26 25.24
N ILE A 58 4.82 -3.34 24.87
CA ILE A 58 4.71 -2.51 23.67
C ILE A 58 5.83 -2.92 22.73
N ARG A 59 5.52 -3.06 21.45
CA ARG A 59 6.50 -3.30 20.40
C ARG A 59 6.31 -2.31 19.25
N LEU A 60 7.39 -1.65 18.86
CA LEU A 60 7.42 -0.78 17.69
C LEU A 60 8.03 -1.53 16.51
N TYR A 61 7.24 -1.76 15.47
CA TYR A 61 7.73 -2.37 14.23
C TYR A 61 8.21 -1.31 13.25
N GLY A 62 9.50 -1.34 12.94
CA GLY A 62 10.06 -0.64 11.80
C GLY A 62 9.83 -1.45 10.52
N THR A 63 9.02 -0.92 9.61
CA THR A 63 8.53 -1.62 8.43
C THR A 63 9.07 -0.94 7.17
N PRO A 64 10.05 -1.54 6.47
CA PRO A 64 10.64 -0.94 5.28
C PRO A 64 9.77 -1.15 4.04
N ALA A 65 10.04 -0.36 3.01
CA ALA A 65 9.67 -0.66 1.61
C ALA A 65 8.17 -0.90 1.36
N GLU A 66 7.29 -0.11 1.98
CA GLU A 66 5.84 -0.23 1.80
C GLU A 66 5.42 0.02 0.33
N GLU A 67 5.99 1.06 -0.30
CA GLU A 67 5.58 1.60 -1.62
C GLU A 67 5.85 0.67 -2.81
N GLY A 68 6.35 -0.54 -2.57
CA GLY A 68 6.54 -1.52 -3.64
C GLY A 68 7.47 -2.68 -3.32
N GLY A 69 8.10 -2.69 -2.13
CA GLY A 69 8.91 -3.81 -1.68
C GLY A 69 8.16 -4.77 -0.75
N SER A 70 6.91 -4.47 -0.36
CA SER A 70 6.04 -5.34 0.45
C SER A 70 6.67 -5.81 1.76
N GLY A 71 7.45 -4.95 2.42
CA GLY A 71 8.26 -5.33 3.59
C GLY A 71 7.44 -6.00 4.69
N LYS A 72 6.19 -5.57 4.92
CA LYS A 72 5.33 -6.15 5.96
C LYS A 72 4.88 -7.57 5.62
N VAL A 73 4.76 -7.93 4.35
CA VAL A 73 4.40 -9.29 3.93
C VAL A 73 5.50 -10.29 4.29
N TYR A 74 6.77 -9.89 4.11
CA TYR A 74 7.91 -10.72 4.54
C TYR A 74 7.97 -10.86 6.07
N MET A 75 7.67 -9.78 6.80
CA MET A 75 7.59 -9.81 8.26
C MET A 75 6.45 -10.69 8.76
N ALA A 76 5.29 -10.62 8.11
CA ALA A 76 4.13 -11.48 8.35
C ALA A 76 4.46 -12.94 8.10
N ARG A 77 5.04 -13.28 6.94
CA ARG A 77 5.51 -14.62 6.58
C ARG A 77 6.54 -15.18 7.59
N ALA A 78 7.38 -14.33 8.16
CA ALA A 78 8.38 -14.71 9.15
C ALA A 78 7.81 -14.87 10.58
N GLY A 79 6.49 -14.73 10.77
CA GLY A 79 5.83 -14.93 12.07
C GLY A 79 6.05 -13.80 13.07
N LEU A 80 6.51 -12.61 12.63
CA LEU A 80 6.88 -11.54 13.56
C LEU A 80 5.71 -10.93 14.34
N PHE A 81 4.47 -11.24 13.97
CA PHE A 81 3.24 -10.72 14.58
C PHE A 81 2.44 -11.78 15.36
N GLU A 82 2.88 -13.05 15.41
CA GLU A 82 2.11 -14.17 15.97
C GLU A 82 1.78 -14.02 17.46
N ASP A 83 2.61 -13.30 18.21
CA ASP A 83 2.49 -13.09 19.66
C ASP A 83 1.91 -11.71 20.03
N VAL A 84 1.25 -11.02 19.09
CA VAL A 84 0.67 -9.68 19.28
C VAL A 84 -0.84 -9.77 19.47
N ASP A 85 -1.37 -9.09 20.49
CA ASP A 85 -2.81 -9.02 20.74
C ASP A 85 -3.53 -8.05 19.79
N VAL A 86 -2.95 -6.86 19.59
CA VAL A 86 -3.50 -5.77 18.76
C VAL A 86 -2.38 -5.02 18.06
N VAL A 87 -2.61 -4.63 16.80
CA VAL A 87 -1.73 -3.69 16.06
C VAL A 87 -2.45 -2.36 15.83
N LEU A 88 -1.79 -1.26 16.20
CA LEU A 88 -2.24 0.09 15.89
C LEU A 88 -1.32 0.69 14.82
N SER A 89 -1.91 1.26 13.78
CA SER A 89 -1.18 1.93 12.69
C SER A 89 -1.86 3.25 12.33
N TRP A 90 -1.20 4.05 11.50
CA TRP A 90 -1.77 5.30 11.01
C TRP A 90 -1.16 5.69 9.66
N HIS A 91 -1.81 6.61 8.95
CA HIS A 91 -1.39 7.11 7.65
C HIS A 91 -1.52 8.63 7.57
N ALA A 92 -0.66 9.28 6.80
CA ALA A 92 -0.80 10.69 6.45
C ALA A 92 -1.94 10.86 5.46
N GLY A 93 -2.76 11.88 5.66
CA GLY A 93 -3.77 12.26 4.71
C GLY A 93 -3.97 13.77 4.68
N ASP A 94 -4.97 14.17 3.91
CA ASP A 94 -5.51 15.52 3.85
C ASP A 94 -6.73 15.71 4.78
N SER A 95 -7.10 14.67 5.53
CA SER A 95 -8.26 14.62 6.42
C SER A 95 -8.05 13.65 7.59
N ASN A 96 -8.88 13.81 8.64
CA ASN A 96 -8.85 12.97 9.83
C ASN A 96 -9.96 11.92 9.79
N PHE A 97 -9.61 10.64 9.83
CA PHE A 97 -10.56 9.52 9.74
C PHE A 97 -10.06 8.31 10.51
N ALA A 98 -10.96 7.64 11.24
CA ALA A 98 -10.65 6.42 12.00
C ALA A 98 -11.79 5.38 11.91
N GLY A 99 -12.62 5.46 10.87
CA GLY A 99 -13.66 4.46 10.63
C GLY A 99 -13.09 3.13 10.10
N PRO A 100 -13.86 2.03 10.16
CA PRO A 100 -13.45 0.78 9.55
C PRO A 100 -13.28 0.95 8.04
N SER A 101 -12.24 0.35 7.45
CA SER A 101 -11.99 0.50 6.02
C SER A 101 -11.48 -0.77 5.36
N GLY A 102 -11.89 -0.95 4.10
CA GLY A 102 -11.39 -1.96 3.19
C GLY A 102 -10.48 -1.36 2.11
N ASN A 103 -9.64 -2.20 1.52
CA ASN A 103 -8.86 -1.87 0.33
C ASN A 103 -8.84 -3.10 -0.60
N LEU A 104 -8.03 -3.10 -1.67
CA LEU A 104 -7.93 -4.24 -2.57
C LEU A 104 -6.72 -5.11 -2.22
N ALA A 105 -6.93 -6.42 -2.18
CA ALA A 105 -5.87 -7.38 -2.34
C ALA A 105 -5.26 -7.24 -3.75
N VAL A 106 -3.98 -7.55 -3.87
CA VAL A 106 -3.23 -7.44 -5.12
C VAL A 106 -2.25 -8.58 -5.27
N LYS A 107 -2.09 -9.07 -6.50
CA LYS A 107 -0.98 -9.95 -6.91
C LYS A 107 -0.46 -9.48 -8.26
N SER A 108 0.85 -9.35 -8.40
CA SER A 108 1.50 -8.90 -9.63
C SER A 108 2.61 -9.84 -10.06
N ALA A 109 2.84 -9.96 -11.36
CA ALA A 109 3.87 -10.83 -11.91
C ALA A 109 4.38 -10.39 -13.27
N GLN A 110 5.67 -10.62 -13.51
CA GLN A 110 6.30 -10.49 -14.83
C GLN A 110 6.23 -11.84 -15.54
N PHE A 111 5.60 -11.87 -16.71
CA PHE A 111 5.55 -13.03 -17.59
C PHE A 111 6.57 -12.83 -18.71
N ARG A 112 7.48 -13.80 -18.88
CA ARG A 112 8.58 -13.77 -19.83
C ARG A 112 8.40 -14.86 -20.85
N PHE A 113 8.35 -14.48 -22.12
CA PHE A 113 8.27 -15.41 -23.23
C PHE A 113 9.64 -15.52 -23.88
N SER A 114 10.03 -16.74 -24.23
CA SER A 114 11.25 -17.03 -24.98
C SER A 114 10.93 -17.83 -26.24
N GLY A 115 11.51 -17.39 -27.34
CA GLY A 115 11.25 -17.90 -28.68
C GLY A 115 12.53 -18.11 -29.47
N VAL A 116 12.46 -17.91 -30.78
CA VAL A 116 13.58 -18.11 -31.71
C VAL A 116 13.61 -16.95 -32.70
N SER A 117 14.73 -16.24 -32.72
CA SER A 117 14.96 -15.11 -33.64
C SER A 117 15.10 -15.60 -35.08
N ALA A 118 14.52 -14.85 -36.01
CA ALA A 118 14.67 -15.05 -37.45
C ALA A 118 14.47 -13.73 -38.19
N HIS A 119 14.96 -13.66 -39.44
CA HIS A 119 14.66 -12.52 -40.29
C HIS A 119 13.17 -12.53 -40.67
N ALA A 120 12.42 -11.50 -40.28
CA ALA A 120 10.95 -11.49 -40.35
C ALA A 120 10.41 -11.68 -41.79
N ALA A 121 11.13 -11.19 -42.81
CA ALA A 121 10.74 -11.39 -44.22
C ALA A 121 11.44 -12.57 -44.93
N ALA A 122 12.72 -12.82 -44.67
CA ALA A 122 13.52 -13.75 -45.47
C ALA A 122 13.43 -15.21 -45.01
N ALA A 123 13.08 -15.45 -43.74
CA ALA A 123 13.02 -16.77 -43.13
C ALA A 123 11.99 -16.86 -41.98
N PRO A 124 10.77 -16.31 -42.12
CA PRO A 124 9.79 -16.27 -41.03
C PRO A 124 9.44 -17.65 -40.44
N GLU A 125 9.44 -18.70 -41.24
CA GLU A 125 9.12 -20.08 -40.86
C GLU A 125 10.06 -20.67 -39.80
N HIS A 126 11.28 -20.13 -39.70
CA HIS A 126 12.27 -20.53 -38.71
C HIS A 126 12.12 -19.80 -37.37
N GLY A 127 11.30 -18.75 -37.30
CA GLY A 127 11.10 -17.95 -36.09
C GLY A 127 10.01 -18.48 -35.17
N ARG A 128 10.11 -18.16 -33.87
CA ARG A 128 9.02 -18.28 -32.88
C ARG A 128 8.98 -16.98 -32.12
N SER A 129 7.96 -16.17 -32.34
CA SER A 129 7.89 -14.81 -31.79
C SER A 129 7.47 -14.84 -30.32
N ALA A 130 8.38 -14.43 -29.44
CA ALA A 130 8.07 -14.19 -28.02
C ALA A 130 7.06 -13.05 -27.85
N LEU A 131 7.11 -12.04 -28.73
CA LEU A 131 6.13 -10.95 -28.73
C LEU A 131 4.72 -11.47 -29.03
N ASP A 132 4.57 -12.42 -29.96
CA ASP A 132 3.25 -13.02 -30.25
C ASP A 132 2.71 -13.75 -29.02
N GLY A 133 3.58 -14.34 -28.20
CA GLY A 133 3.22 -14.94 -26.91
C GLY A 133 2.64 -13.91 -25.93
N VAL A 134 3.32 -12.76 -25.79
CA VAL A 134 2.83 -11.63 -24.98
C VAL A 134 1.51 -11.08 -25.52
N GLU A 135 1.39 -10.84 -26.83
CA GLU A 135 0.16 -10.33 -27.42
C GLU A 135 -1.00 -11.31 -27.28
N SER A 136 -0.73 -12.61 -27.43
CA SER A 136 -1.73 -13.68 -27.22
C SER A 136 -2.21 -13.71 -25.77
N LEU A 137 -1.32 -13.63 -24.79
CA LEU A 137 -1.68 -13.50 -23.37
C LEU A 137 -2.52 -12.25 -23.12
N ASN A 138 -2.11 -11.11 -23.65
CA ASN A 138 -2.84 -9.85 -23.52
C ASN A 138 -4.27 -9.97 -24.08
N PHE A 139 -4.41 -10.57 -25.26
CA PHE A 139 -5.70 -10.80 -25.87
C PHE A 139 -6.59 -11.72 -25.03
N MET A 140 -6.06 -12.86 -24.55
CA MET A 140 -6.78 -13.78 -23.67
C MET A 140 -7.20 -13.10 -22.35
N ALA A 141 -6.32 -12.30 -21.74
CA ALA A 141 -6.64 -11.52 -20.55
C ALA A 141 -7.72 -10.46 -20.82
N ASN A 142 -7.74 -9.86 -22.02
CA ASN A 142 -8.78 -8.91 -22.42
C ASN A 142 -10.16 -9.57 -22.51
N LEU A 143 -10.24 -10.78 -23.08
CA LEU A 143 -11.47 -11.58 -23.11
C LEU A 143 -11.89 -12.02 -21.71
N MET A 144 -10.92 -12.40 -20.86
CA MET A 144 -11.19 -12.84 -19.48
C MET A 144 -11.95 -11.80 -18.64
N ARG A 145 -11.80 -10.51 -18.93
CA ARG A 145 -12.47 -9.43 -18.16
C ARG A 145 -14.00 -9.51 -18.20
N GLU A 146 -14.60 -10.14 -19.21
CA GLU A 146 -16.05 -10.41 -19.24
C GLU A 146 -16.48 -11.48 -18.23
N HIS A 147 -15.53 -12.28 -17.74
CA HIS A 147 -15.78 -13.51 -16.99
C HIS A 147 -15.07 -13.50 -15.62
N VAL A 148 -15.01 -12.34 -14.97
CA VAL A 148 -14.54 -12.13 -13.59
C VAL A 148 -15.52 -11.20 -12.86
N PRO A 149 -15.53 -11.17 -11.52
CA PRO A 149 -16.35 -10.21 -10.76
C PRO A 149 -16.13 -8.76 -11.19
N GLN A 150 -17.17 -7.93 -11.07
CA GLN A 150 -17.15 -6.53 -11.51
C GLN A 150 -16.10 -5.69 -10.76
N GLU A 151 -15.80 -6.05 -9.52
CA GLU A 151 -14.83 -5.42 -8.64
C GLU A 151 -13.38 -5.75 -9.04
N THR A 152 -13.17 -6.78 -9.86
CA THR A 152 -11.84 -7.21 -10.29
C THR A 152 -11.19 -6.17 -11.19
N ARG A 153 -9.89 -5.96 -11.01
CA ARG A 153 -9.06 -5.16 -11.90
C ARG A 153 -7.88 -5.98 -12.39
N ILE A 154 -7.67 -5.97 -13.71
CA ILE A 154 -6.53 -6.61 -14.37
C ILE A 154 -5.86 -5.54 -15.24
N HIS A 155 -4.60 -5.25 -14.97
CA HIS A 155 -3.81 -4.23 -15.67
C HIS A 155 -2.49 -4.82 -16.15
N TYR A 156 -1.94 -4.31 -17.25
CA TYR A 156 -0.63 -4.73 -17.71
C TYR A 156 0.12 -3.64 -18.47
N VAL A 157 1.44 -3.82 -18.59
CA VAL A 157 2.33 -3.10 -19.49
C VAL A 157 3.32 -4.08 -20.13
N ILE A 158 3.58 -3.95 -21.44
CA ILE A 158 4.65 -4.68 -22.11
C ILE A 158 5.96 -3.97 -21.79
N THR A 159 6.81 -4.62 -20.99
CA THR A 159 8.09 -4.07 -20.52
C THR A 159 9.22 -4.32 -21.52
N SER A 160 9.09 -5.34 -22.37
CA SER A 160 9.97 -5.61 -23.50
C SER A 160 9.18 -6.30 -24.63
N GLY A 161 9.27 -5.78 -25.85
CA GLY A 161 8.53 -6.27 -27.02
C GLY A 161 9.39 -6.50 -28.26
N GLY A 162 10.70 -6.67 -28.10
CA GLY A 162 11.66 -6.76 -29.20
C GLY A 162 12.26 -5.41 -29.62
N SER A 163 13.40 -5.47 -30.31
CA SER A 163 14.24 -4.28 -30.59
C SER A 163 14.15 -3.76 -32.02
N ALA A 164 13.70 -4.57 -32.98
CA ALA A 164 13.64 -4.18 -34.39
C ALA A 164 12.49 -4.90 -35.12
N PRO A 165 11.72 -4.20 -35.97
CA PRO A 165 10.54 -4.78 -36.62
C PRO A 165 10.86 -5.81 -37.73
N ASN A 166 12.10 -5.85 -38.22
CA ASN A 166 12.56 -6.82 -39.22
C ASN A 166 13.16 -8.10 -38.62
N VAL A 167 13.17 -8.23 -37.30
CA VAL A 167 13.66 -9.39 -36.55
C VAL A 167 12.52 -9.95 -35.72
N VAL A 168 12.25 -11.26 -35.84
CA VAL A 168 11.29 -11.95 -34.98
C VAL A 168 11.83 -11.91 -33.54
N PRO A 169 11.11 -11.35 -32.55
CA PRO A 169 11.62 -11.27 -31.18
C PRO A 169 11.76 -12.65 -30.54
N ASP A 170 12.96 -12.99 -30.04
CA ASP A 170 13.19 -14.20 -29.22
C ASP A 170 12.94 -13.99 -27.73
N PHE A 171 12.75 -12.75 -27.28
CA PHE A 171 12.38 -12.41 -25.92
C PHE A 171 11.33 -11.31 -25.90
N ALA A 172 10.34 -11.46 -25.01
CA ALA A 172 9.37 -10.44 -24.68
C ALA A 172 8.91 -10.60 -23.22
N GLU A 173 8.53 -9.51 -22.58
CA GLU A 173 8.07 -9.48 -21.20
C GLU A 173 6.85 -8.57 -21.04
N VAL A 174 5.90 -9.01 -20.22
CA VAL A 174 4.73 -8.23 -19.80
C VAL A 174 4.57 -8.30 -18.29
N TYR A 175 4.32 -7.14 -17.67
CA TYR A 175 4.09 -7.02 -16.22
C TYR A 175 2.60 -6.81 -15.93
N TYR A 176 2.02 -7.67 -15.11
CA TYR A 176 0.59 -7.68 -14.76
C TYR A 176 0.31 -7.35 -13.30
N TYR A 177 -0.85 -6.75 -13.06
CA TYR A 177 -1.49 -6.64 -11.75
C TYR A 177 -2.90 -7.25 -11.81
N VAL A 178 -3.26 -8.04 -10.80
CA VAL A 178 -4.63 -8.50 -10.51
C VAL A 178 -5.03 -7.95 -9.15
N ARG A 179 -6.22 -7.34 -9.03
CA ARG A 179 -6.74 -6.77 -7.78
C ARG A 179 -8.20 -7.11 -7.57
N HIS A 180 -8.59 -7.32 -6.32
CA HIS A 180 -9.97 -7.54 -5.90
C HIS A 180 -10.11 -7.29 -4.38
N PRO A 181 -11.30 -6.95 -3.85
CA PRO A 181 -11.52 -6.85 -2.39
C PRO A 181 -11.34 -8.17 -1.63
N ASP A 182 -11.43 -9.30 -2.32
CA ASP A 182 -11.26 -10.66 -1.79
C ASP A 182 -9.96 -11.29 -2.33
N PRO A 183 -9.03 -11.72 -1.46
CA PRO A 183 -7.75 -12.31 -1.84
C PRO A 183 -7.90 -13.68 -2.53
N GLU A 184 -8.95 -14.45 -2.24
CA GLU A 184 -9.17 -15.75 -2.89
C GLU A 184 -9.59 -15.57 -4.35
N VAL A 185 -10.37 -14.51 -4.65
CA VAL A 185 -10.66 -14.12 -6.03
C VAL A 185 -9.39 -13.64 -6.75
N VAL A 186 -8.48 -12.95 -6.05
CA VAL A 186 -7.18 -12.59 -6.65
C VAL A 186 -6.40 -13.85 -7.02
N LYS A 187 -6.36 -14.88 -6.16
CA LYS A 187 -5.70 -16.16 -6.44
C LYS A 187 -6.33 -16.84 -7.67
N ASP A 188 -7.65 -17.02 -7.69
CA ASP A 188 -8.37 -17.65 -8.81
C ASP A 188 -8.12 -16.94 -10.15
N VAL A 189 -8.28 -15.61 -10.19
CA VAL A 189 -8.08 -14.83 -11.41
C VAL A 189 -6.61 -14.86 -11.85
N PHE A 190 -5.68 -14.84 -10.90
CA PHE A 190 -4.25 -14.94 -11.22
C PHE A 190 -3.89 -16.32 -11.79
N ASP A 191 -4.45 -17.41 -11.25
CA ASP A 191 -4.21 -18.77 -11.77
C ASP A 191 -4.77 -18.92 -13.19
N ARG A 192 -5.92 -18.32 -13.49
CA ARG A 192 -6.46 -18.24 -14.86
C ARG A 192 -5.56 -17.42 -15.79
N LEU A 193 -4.92 -16.36 -15.29
CA LEU A 193 -3.96 -15.56 -16.06
C LEU A 193 -2.70 -16.40 -16.38
N VAL A 194 -2.19 -17.16 -15.42
CA VAL A 194 -1.08 -18.11 -15.63
C VAL A 194 -1.45 -19.17 -16.67
N ALA A 195 -2.63 -19.79 -16.56
CA ALA A 195 -3.11 -20.76 -17.55
C ALA A 195 -3.25 -20.14 -18.95
N SER A 196 -3.66 -18.87 -19.05
CA SER A 196 -3.71 -18.13 -20.31
C SER A 196 -2.30 -17.91 -20.89
N ALA A 197 -1.32 -17.61 -20.05
CA ALA A 197 0.08 -17.45 -20.47
C ALA A 197 0.66 -18.78 -20.98
N GLU A 198 0.36 -19.90 -20.32
CA GLU A 198 0.74 -21.24 -20.79
C GLU A 198 0.09 -21.58 -22.14
N GLY A 199 -1.20 -21.24 -22.30
CA GLY A 199 -1.92 -21.40 -23.56
C GLY A 199 -1.30 -20.57 -24.70
N ALA A 200 -0.97 -19.31 -24.43
CA ALA A 200 -0.28 -18.43 -25.37
C ALA A 200 1.09 -18.99 -25.78
N ALA A 201 1.87 -19.51 -24.83
CA ALA A 201 3.18 -20.11 -25.10
C ALA A 201 3.05 -21.31 -26.04
N ARG A 202 2.13 -22.23 -25.72
CA ARG A 202 1.84 -23.42 -26.55
C ARG A 202 1.37 -23.04 -27.95
N GLY A 203 0.46 -22.07 -28.06
CA GLY A 203 -0.10 -21.62 -29.33
C GLY A 203 0.91 -20.97 -30.27
N THR A 204 1.91 -20.30 -29.70
CA THR A 204 2.97 -19.59 -30.46
C THR A 204 4.24 -20.41 -30.64
N GLY A 205 4.30 -21.62 -30.07
CA GLY A 205 5.49 -22.47 -30.10
C GLY A 205 6.68 -21.84 -29.34
N THR A 206 6.38 -21.12 -28.27
CA THR A 206 7.37 -20.47 -27.37
C THR A 206 7.36 -21.15 -26.00
N THR A 207 8.30 -20.77 -25.14
CA THR A 207 8.26 -21.10 -23.71
C THR A 207 7.89 -19.87 -22.89
N MET A 208 7.31 -20.08 -21.71
CA MET A 208 6.97 -19.01 -20.78
C MET A 208 7.37 -19.38 -19.35
N GLU A 209 7.92 -18.41 -18.65
CA GLU A 209 8.08 -18.42 -17.20
C GLU A 209 7.45 -17.15 -16.62
N TYR A 210 7.14 -17.15 -15.33
CA TYR A 210 6.72 -15.94 -14.65
C TYR A 210 7.33 -15.84 -13.26
N GLU A 211 7.48 -14.60 -12.81
CA GLU A 211 7.95 -14.26 -11.46
C GLU A 211 6.90 -13.39 -10.79
N VAL A 212 6.41 -13.82 -9.62
CA VAL A 212 5.55 -12.98 -8.79
C VAL A 212 6.39 -11.82 -8.24
N ILE A 213 5.97 -10.60 -8.47
CA ILE A 213 6.71 -9.39 -8.07
C ILE A 213 6.21 -8.86 -6.72
N ALA A 214 4.91 -8.78 -6.54
CA ALA A 214 4.31 -8.35 -5.30
C ALA A 214 3.00 -9.10 -5.04
N GLY A 215 2.65 -9.21 -3.77
CA GLY A 215 1.37 -9.76 -3.34
C GLY A 215 1.03 -9.25 -1.96
N ALA A 216 -0.19 -8.73 -1.79
CA ALA A 216 -0.68 -8.24 -0.51
C ALA A 216 -2.18 -8.50 -0.37
N TYR A 217 -2.61 -8.81 0.85
CA TYR A 217 -4.02 -9.00 1.17
C TYR A 217 -4.76 -7.66 1.19
N ASN A 218 -6.09 -7.73 1.08
CA ASN A 218 -6.94 -6.60 1.42
C ASN A 218 -6.88 -6.36 2.93
N ARG A 219 -7.32 -5.18 3.38
CA ARG A 219 -7.51 -4.89 4.80
C ARG A 219 -8.75 -5.61 5.33
N LEU A 220 -8.58 -6.39 6.39
CA LEU A 220 -9.64 -6.98 7.18
C LEU A 220 -10.05 -5.99 8.29
N PRO A 221 -11.25 -5.39 8.24
CA PRO A 221 -11.66 -4.39 9.22
C PRO A 221 -11.91 -5.01 10.61
N ASN A 222 -11.65 -4.24 11.66
CA ASN A 222 -12.03 -4.58 13.04
C ASN A 222 -12.80 -3.40 13.66
N VAL A 223 -14.12 -3.51 13.72
CA VAL A 223 -15.00 -2.43 14.15
C VAL A 223 -14.78 -2.13 15.63
N ALA A 224 -14.66 -3.17 16.48
CA ALA A 224 -14.46 -3.00 17.92
C ALA A 224 -13.23 -2.13 18.27
N LEU A 225 -12.11 -2.32 17.57
CA LEU A 225 -10.92 -1.48 17.77
C LEU A 225 -11.07 -0.10 17.15
N GLN A 226 -11.72 0.00 15.99
CA GLN A 226 -11.93 1.28 15.31
C GLN A 226 -12.85 2.21 16.10
N GLU A 227 -13.85 1.69 16.82
CA GLU A 227 -14.70 2.50 17.71
C GLU A 227 -13.87 3.20 18.81
N VAL A 228 -12.96 2.47 19.44
CA VAL A 228 -12.05 3.04 20.46
C VAL A 228 -11.10 4.07 19.85
N MET A 229 -10.54 3.77 18.68
CA MET A 229 -9.63 4.70 17.99
C MET A 229 -10.36 5.97 17.54
N HIS A 230 -11.59 5.84 17.05
CA HIS A 230 -12.40 6.96 16.62
C HIS A 230 -12.79 7.87 17.79
N ALA A 231 -13.28 7.32 18.89
CA ALA A 231 -13.60 8.09 20.09
C ALA A 231 -12.37 8.86 20.64
N ASN A 232 -11.19 8.24 20.56
CA ASN A 232 -9.94 8.90 20.93
C ASN A 232 -9.52 9.99 19.94
N LEU A 233 -9.75 9.80 18.65
CA LEU A 233 -9.52 10.85 17.64
C LEU A 233 -10.46 12.04 17.86
N GLU A 234 -11.74 11.80 18.19
CA GLU A 234 -12.70 12.86 18.55
C GLU A 234 -12.25 13.62 19.80
N THR A 235 -11.71 12.92 20.79
CA THR A 235 -11.17 13.51 22.03
C THR A 235 -9.93 14.38 21.77
N VAL A 236 -9.03 13.93 20.90
CA VAL A 236 -7.83 14.67 20.52
C VAL A 236 -8.16 15.89 19.65
N GLY A 237 -9.16 15.77 18.79
CA GLY A 237 -9.49 16.75 17.76
C GLY A 237 -8.59 16.65 16.54
N GLY A 238 -8.90 17.46 15.51
CA GLY A 238 -8.09 17.53 14.29
C GLY A 238 -6.95 18.54 14.39
N VAL A 239 -6.56 19.07 13.24
CA VAL A 239 -5.42 19.98 13.11
C VAL A 239 -5.90 21.43 13.04
N GLU A 240 -5.45 22.24 14.01
CA GLU A 240 -5.66 23.68 13.99
C GLU A 240 -4.57 24.41 13.20
N TYR A 241 -5.00 25.27 12.28
CA TYR A 241 -4.11 26.13 11.52
C TYR A 241 -3.96 27.50 12.14
N ASP A 242 -2.71 27.85 12.45
CA ASP A 242 -2.34 29.23 12.79
C ASP A 242 -2.24 30.11 11.53
N ALA A 243 -1.91 31.39 11.71
CA ALA A 243 -1.83 32.34 10.60
C ALA A 243 -0.81 31.94 9.52
N LYS A 244 0.31 31.30 9.90
CA LYS A 244 1.34 30.86 8.95
C LYS A 244 0.90 29.61 8.21
N ASP A 245 0.28 28.66 8.91
CA ASP A 245 -0.29 27.48 8.28
C ASP A 245 -1.37 27.86 7.26
N ARG A 246 -2.26 28.80 7.61
CA ARG A 246 -3.31 29.29 6.71
C ARG A 246 -2.72 29.92 5.46
N ALA A 247 -1.72 30.78 5.59
CA ALA A 247 -1.06 31.38 4.43
C ALA A 247 -0.38 30.33 3.54
N PHE A 248 0.28 29.33 4.14
CA PHE A 248 0.87 28.22 3.39
C PHE A 248 -0.20 27.38 2.67
N ALA A 249 -1.27 27.03 3.39
CA ALA A 249 -2.39 26.26 2.86
C ALA A 249 -3.09 26.99 1.72
N GLU A 250 -3.36 28.29 1.86
CA GLU A 250 -3.93 29.14 0.80
C GLU A 250 -3.09 29.10 -0.46
N ALA A 251 -1.77 29.21 -0.34
CA ALA A 251 -0.87 29.13 -1.48
C ALA A 251 -0.90 27.72 -2.13
N ILE A 252 -0.85 26.63 -1.35
CA ILE A 252 -1.00 25.27 -1.87
C ILE A 252 -2.33 25.09 -2.62
N ARG A 253 -3.43 25.60 -2.05
CA ARG A 253 -4.78 25.46 -2.62
C ARG A 253 -4.92 26.06 -4.00
N THR A 254 -4.14 27.07 -4.35
CA THR A 254 -4.12 27.63 -5.73
C THR A 254 -3.67 26.64 -6.78
N SER A 255 -2.95 25.58 -6.38
CA SER A 255 -2.48 24.51 -7.26
C SER A 255 -3.42 23.30 -7.32
N LEU A 256 -4.47 23.28 -6.49
CA LEU A 256 -5.40 22.16 -6.38
C LEU A 256 -6.65 22.42 -7.21
N ASN A 257 -7.24 21.36 -7.74
CA ASN A 257 -8.53 21.43 -8.44
C ASN A 257 -9.65 21.27 -7.42
N ASN A 258 -10.51 22.29 -7.27
CA ASN A 258 -11.65 22.30 -6.34
C ASN A 258 -11.31 21.80 -4.91
N PRO A 259 -10.33 22.41 -4.21
CA PRO A 259 -9.94 21.93 -2.89
C PRO A 259 -11.10 22.08 -1.89
N PRO A 260 -11.33 21.09 -1.01
CA PRO A 260 -12.33 21.18 0.04
C PRO A 260 -12.13 22.37 0.98
N PRO A 261 -13.09 22.70 1.85
CA PRO A 261 -12.92 23.74 2.88
C PRO A 261 -11.69 23.53 3.79
N MET A 262 -11.02 24.59 4.23
CA MET A 262 -9.81 24.46 5.06
C MET A 262 -10.08 23.90 6.46
N ASP A 263 -11.27 24.13 7.00
CA ASP A 263 -11.73 23.60 8.28
C ASP A 263 -11.86 22.07 8.29
N GLN A 264 -11.80 21.41 7.12
CA GLN A 264 -11.65 19.96 7.05
C GLN A 264 -10.37 19.45 7.73
N ALA A 265 -9.32 20.27 7.84
CA ALA A 265 -8.12 19.91 8.58
C ALA A 265 -8.41 19.71 10.09
N TRP A 266 -9.40 20.41 10.64
CA TRP A 266 -9.86 20.27 12.02
C TRP A 266 -10.96 19.19 12.17
N ALA A 267 -11.81 19.03 11.17
CA ALA A 267 -12.93 18.10 11.24
C ALA A 267 -12.47 16.64 11.35
N ILE A 268 -13.20 15.86 12.14
CA ILE A 268 -13.10 14.40 12.17
C ILE A 268 -14.21 13.84 11.29
N GLN A 269 -13.86 13.00 10.32
CA GLN A 269 -14.84 12.35 9.44
C GLN A 269 -15.72 11.39 10.24
N PRO A 270 -17.01 11.22 9.87
CA PRO A 270 -17.94 10.33 10.58
C PRO A 270 -17.43 8.89 10.68
N PHE A 271 -17.83 8.19 11.75
CA PHE A 271 -17.60 6.75 11.88
C PHE A 271 -18.47 5.98 10.88
N GLN A 272 -17.88 5.67 9.72
CA GLN A 272 -18.53 4.90 8.67
C GLN A 272 -17.54 3.97 7.99
N PHE A 273 -18.05 2.87 7.42
CA PHE A 273 -17.24 1.98 6.62
C PHE A 273 -16.83 2.66 5.30
N GLU A 274 -15.54 2.61 4.98
CA GLU A 274 -15.00 3.14 3.72
C GLU A 274 -14.29 2.06 2.91
N GLN A 275 -14.79 1.80 1.70
CA GLN A 275 -14.08 0.96 0.73
C GLN A 275 -13.19 1.84 -0.14
N THR A 276 -11.87 1.66 -0.02
CA THR A 276 -10.89 2.27 -0.92
C THR A 276 -10.48 1.29 -2.02
N TYR A 277 -9.89 1.79 -3.11
CA TYR A 277 -9.38 0.97 -4.21
C TYR A 277 -7.85 0.94 -4.28
N ALA A 278 -7.18 1.42 -3.23
CA ALA A 278 -5.74 1.30 -3.04
C ALA A 278 -5.38 -0.13 -2.60
N SER A 279 -4.08 -0.42 -2.53
CA SER A 279 -3.54 -1.66 -1.97
C SER A 279 -2.35 -1.30 -1.10
N ALA A 280 -2.23 -1.91 0.08
CA ALA A 280 -1.14 -1.66 1.01
C ALA A 280 -0.78 -2.98 1.72
N ASP A 281 0.50 -3.19 1.98
CA ASP A 281 1.01 -4.41 2.65
C ASP A 281 0.60 -4.52 4.14
N THR A 282 -0.02 -3.47 4.69
CA THR A 282 -0.69 -3.52 6.01
C THR A 282 -1.88 -4.48 6.02
N GLY A 283 -2.46 -4.79 4.85
CA GLY A 283 -3.53 -5.77 4.73
C GLY A 283 -3.14 -7.12 5.35
N ASP A 284 -1.97 -7.65 5.02
CA ASP A 284 -1.47 -8.92 5.54
C ASP A 284 -1.43 -8.98 7.07
N ILE A 285 -1.05 -7.89 7.73
CA ILE A 285 -1.05 -7.81 9.19
C ILE A 285 -2.48 -7.92 9.73
N THR A 286 -3.45 -7.28 9.08
CA THR A 286 -4.85 -7.30 9.53
C THR A 286 -5.52 -8.67 9.41
N TRP A 287 -4.94 -9.60 8.64
CA TRP A 287 -5.36 -11.00 8.56
C TRP A 287 -4.66 -11.92 9.57
N LEU A 288 -3.64 -11.41 10.26
CA LEU A 288 -2.91 -12.12 11.31
C LEU A 288 -3.30 -11.65 12.72
N VAL A 289 -3.56 -10.35 12.88
CA VAL A 289 -3.80 -9.72 14.18
C VAL A 289 -4.91 -8.66 14.09
N PRO A 290 -5.85 -8.61 15.06
CA PRO A 290 -6.80 -7.52 15.20
C PRO A 290 -6.09 -6.16 15.12
N SER A 291 -6.52 -5.32 14.18
CA SER A 291 -5.81 -4.10 13.84
C SER A 291 -6.74 -2.90 13.75
N ALA A 292 -6.24 -1.74 14.19
CA ALA A 292 -6.89 -0.45 14.00
C ALA A 292 -5.96 0.54 13.30
N ASN A 293 -6.56 1.47 12.56
CA ASN A 293 -5.88 2.43 11.72
C ASN A 293 -6.61 3.77 11.70
N LEU A 294 -5.85 4.86 11.67
CA LEU A 294 -6.37 6.19 11.37
C LEU A 294 -5.58 6.91 10.27
N SER A 295 -6.24 7.86 9.60
CA SER A 295 -5.61 8.90 8.81
C SER A 295 -5.67 10.22 9.58
N THR A 296 -4.64 11.06 9.47
CA THR A 296 -4.67 12.43 10.02
C THR A 296 -4.27 13.48 8.98
N ALA A 297 -4.81 14.70 9.13
CA ALA A 297 -4.65 15.82 8.20
C ALA A 297 -3.23 16.44 8.26
N THR A 298 -2.24 15.69 7.81
CA THR A 298 -0.84 16.15 7.68
C THR A 298 -0.60 16.96 6.40
N TRP A 299 -1.55 16.92 5.47
CA TRP A 299 -1.53 17.69 4.23
C TRP A 299 -2.68 18.71 4.21
N VAL A 300 -2.56 19.69 3.32
CA VAL A 300 -3.62 20.67 3.07
C VAL A 300 -4.82 19.95 2.44
N PRO A 301 -6.07 20.19 2.89
CA PRO A 301 -7.27 19.54 2.34
C PRO A 301 -7.32 19.57 0.80
N GLY A 302 -7.55 18.41 0.18
CA GLY A 302 -7.54 18.21 -1.28
C GLY A 302 -6.17 17.81 -1.85
N THR A 303 -5.14 17.69 -1.03
CA THR A 303 -3.82 17.21 -1.46
C THR A 303 -3.85 15.72 -1.72
N ALA A 304 -3.57 15.31 -2.95
CA ALA A 304 -3.38 13.91 -3.29
C ALA A 304 -2.04 13.39 -2.73
N ALA A 305 -2.03 12.13 -2.27
CA ALA A 305 -0.80 11.41 -1.98
C ALA A 305 0.12 11.37 -3.23
N HIS A 306 1.42 11.24 -3.00
CA HIS A 306 2.45 11.13 -4.04
C HIS A 306 2.64 12.39 -4.89
N SER A 307 2.10 13.52 -4.42
CA SER A 307 2.21 14.82 -5.07
C SER A 307 3.34 15.66 -4.49
N TRP A 308 3.73 16.72 -5.20
CA TRP A 308 4.69 17.68 -4.66
C TRP A 308 4.08 18.43 -3.46
N GLN A 309 2.77 18.68 -3.45
CA GLN A 309 2.07 19.31 -2.35
C GLN A 309 2.16 18.49 -1.06
N ALA A 310 2.07 17.15 -1.15
CA ALA A 310 2.20 16.26 0.00
C ALA A 310 3.59 16.34 0.66
N ILE A 311 4.66 16.35 -0.15
CA ILE A 311 6.03 16.58 0.37
C ILE A 311 6.14 17.96 0.99
N ALA A 312 5.65 18.98 0.28
CA ALA A 312 5.77 20.36 0.72
C ALA A 312 5.12 20.55 2.09
N ALA A 313 3.86 20.13 2.24
CA ALA A 313 3.14 20.22 3.51
C ALA A 313 3.77 19.34 4.60
N GLY A 314 4.21 18.12 4.25
CA GLY A 314 4.83 17.20 5.20
C GLY A 314 6.13 17.72 5.81
N GLY A 315 6.81 18.69 5.19
CA GLY A 315 8.02 19.34 5.71
C GLY A 315 7.76 20.56 6.60
N THR A 316 6.50 20.87 6.93
CA THR A 316 6.09 22.09 7.65
C THR A 316 5.43 21.78 9.00
N PRO A 317 5.14 22.79 9.83
CA PRO A 317 4.33 22.62 11.04
C PRO A 317 2.95 21.97 10.79
N ILE A 318 2.36 22.09 9.60
CA ILE A 318 1.11 21.39 9.25
C ILE A 318 1.29 19.88 9.38
N GLY A 319 2.32 19.32 8.73
CA GLY A 319 2.66 17.91 8.81
C GLY A 319 2.97 17.46 10.24
N ALA A 320 3.74 18.26 10.99
CA ALA A 320 4.09 17.97 12.38
C ALA A 320 2.86 17.97 13.31
N LYS A 321 1.92 18.92 13.14
CA LYS A 321 0.68 18.98 13.94
C LYS A 321 -0.22 17.78 13.65
N GLY A 322 -0.41 17.40 12.39
CA GLY A 322 -1.17 16.20 12.02
C GLY A 322 -0.53 14.90 12.54
N MET A 323 0.80 14.83 12.52
CA MET A 323 1.54 13.71 13.13
C MET A 323 1.34 13.64 14.64
N LEU A 324 1.30 14.79 15.34
CA LEU A 324 1.03 14.83 16.78
C LEU A 324 -0.41 14.44 17.13
N VAL A 325 -1.39 14.77 16.27
CA VAL A 325 -2.75 14.24 16.41
C VAL A 325 -2.72 12.71 16.35
N ALA A 326 -2.04 12.14 15.35
CA ALA A 326 -1.94 10.69 15.22
C ALA A 326 -1.27 10.05 16.43
N ALA A 327 -0.13 10.59 16.88
CA ALA A 327 0.62 10.05 18.00
C ALA A 327 -0.20 10.07 19.31
N LYS A 328 -0.94 11.15 19.57
CA LYS A 328 -1.85 11.25 20.73
C LYS A 328 -2.98 10.23 20.64
N THR A 329 -3.63 10.12 19.49
CA THR A 329 -4.73 9.17 19.30
C THR A 329 -4.26 7.73 19.48
N LEU A 330 -3.11 7.35 18.89
CA LEU A 330 -2.50 6.03 19.08
C LEU A 330 -2.19 5.77 20.56
N THR A 331 -1.65 6.76 21.26
CA THR A 331 -1.31 6.65 22.69
C THR A 331 -2.56 6.40 23.54
N LEU A 332 -3.61 7.22 23.37
CA LEU A 332 -4.84 7.07 24.12
C LEU A 332 -5.57 5.76 23.80
N THR A 333 -5.59 5.37 22.51
CA THR A 333 -6.15 4.09 22.09
C THR A 333 -5.43 2.93 22.76
N ALA A 334 -4.09 2.92 22.78
CA ALA A 334 -3.33 1.88 23.46
C ALA A 334 -3.61 1.84 24.98
N ILE A 335 -3.69 3.01 25.63
CA ILE A 335 -4.04 3.12 27.06
C ILE A 335 -5.42 2.51 27.35
N ASP A 336 -6.42 2.83 26.54
CA ASP A 336 -7.77 2.31 26.72
C ASP A 336 -7.85 0.79 26.50
N LEU A 337 -7.07 0.26 25.56
CA LEU A 337 -6.96 -1.17 25.34
C LEU A 337 -6.29 -1.90 26.51
N TYR A 338 -5.22 -1.34 27.10
CA TYR A 338 -4.63 -1.89 28.33
C TYR A 338 -5.60 -1.88 29.52
N ARG A 339 -6.49 -0.89 29.58
CA ARG A 339 -7.52 -0.78 30.62
C ARG A 339 -8.74 -1.67 30.37
N THR A 340 -8.96 -2.09 29.12
CA THR A 340 -10.20 -2.74 28.71
C THR A 340 -9.95 -4.06 27.99
N PRO A 341 -9.57 -5.14 28.72
CA PRO A 341 -9.38 -6.47 28.12
C PRO A 341 -10.61 -7.01 27.37
N ALA A 342 -11.81 -6.57 27.76
CA ALA A 342 -13.05 -6.94 27.08
C ALA A 342 -13.09 -6.45 25.61
N THR A 343 -12.53 -5.27 25.31
CA THR A 343 -12.44 -4.77 23.93
C THR A 343 -11.51 -5.63 23.10
N ILE A 344 -10.37 -6.07 23.66
CA ILE A 344 -9.44 -6.97 22.96
C ILE A 344 -10.12 -8.32 22.68
N ALA A 345 -10.87 -8.86 23.64
CA ALA A 345 -11.62 -10.09 23.44
C ALA A 345 -12.71 -9.95 22.36
N ALA A 346 -13.45 -8.84 22.35
CA ALA A 346 -14.44 -8.55 21.32
C ALA A 346 -13.80 -8.39 19.93
N ALA A 347 -12.68 -7.67 19.86
CA ALA A 347 -11.89 -7.51 18.65
C ALA A 347 -11.37 -8.86 18.12
N ARG A 348 -10.91 -9.75 18.99
CA ARG A 348 -10.47 -11.10 18.61
C ARG A 348 -11.64 -11.92 18.06
N ALA A 349 -12.79 -11.91 18.72
CA ALA A 349 -13.97 -12.63 18.27
C ALA A 349 -14.45 -12.14 16.88
N GLU A 350 -14.53 -10.83 16.67
CA GLU A 350 -14.86 -10.24 15.36
C GLU A 350 -13.83 -10.65 14.29
N PHE A 351 -12.53 -10.60 14.62
CA PHE A 351 -11.46 -10.99 13.72
C PHE A 351 -11.58 -12.46 13.30
N ASP A 352 -11.79 -13.38 14.24
CA ASP A 352 -11.92 -14.81 13.95
C ASP A 352 -13.18 -15.11 13.12
N GLU A 353 -14.31 -14.44 13.40
CA GLU A 353 -15.53 -14.55 12.60
C GLU A 353 -15.32 -14.11 11.15
N ARG A 354 -14.72 -12.92 10.94
CA ARG A 354 -14.50 -12.37 9.59
C ARG A 354 -13.51 -13.18 8.77
N ARG A 355 -12.50 -13.72 9.43
CA ARG A 355 -11.44 -14.52 8.81
C ARG A 355 -11.92 -15.93 8.48
N GLY A 356 -12.78 -16.49 9.33
CA GLY A 356 -13.29 -17.85 9.24
C GLY A 356 -12.31 -18.89 9.79
N ASP A 357 -12.87 -19.96 10.37
CA ASP A 357 -12.12 -21.00 11.09
C ASP A 357 -11.12 -21.78 10.22
N ALA A 358 -11.35 -21.83 8.91
CA ALA A 358 -10.52 -22.56 7.96
C ALA A 358 -9.35 -21.74 7.39
N PHE A 359 -9.21 -20.48 7.78
CA PHE A 359 -8.20 -19.60 7.22
C PHE A 359 -6.79 -20.04 7.62
N VAL A 360 -5.93 -20.15 6.61
CA VAL A 360 -4.49 -20.31 6.76
C VAL A 360 -3.84 -19.18 5.98
N TYR A 361 -2.99 -18.41 6.65
CA TYR A 361 -2.28 -17.32 6.00
C TYR A 361 -1.26 -17.88 5.02
N GLU A 362 -1.37 -17.46 3.76
CA GLU A 362 -0.41 -17.75 2.71
C GLU A 362 -0.08 -16.44 1.99
N PRO A 363 1.17 -15.97 2.01
CA PRO A 363 1.52 -14.69 1.41
C PRO A 363 1.29 -14.76 -0.11
N LEU A 364 0.55 -13.80 -0.67
CA LEU A 364 0.29 -13.76 -2.12
C LEU A 364 1.58 -13.59 -2.95
N LEU A 365 2.67 -13.10 -2.34
CA LEU A 365 3.99 -13.00 -2.98
C LEU A 365 4.72 -14.35 -3.08
N GLY A 366 4.22 -15.39 -2.42
CA GLY A 366 4.83 -16.72 -2.39
C GLY A 366 6.08 -16.78 -1.50
N ASP A 367 7.06 -17.55 -1.94
CA ASP A 367 8.33 -17.83 -1.25
C ASP A 367 9.50 -16.95 -1.72
N ARG A 368 9.24 -15.97 -2.60
CA ARG A 368 10.23 -15.00 -3.08
C ARG A 368 11.04 -14.42 -1.92
N GLU A 369 12.34 -14.21 -2.11
CA GLU A 369 13.17 -13.50 -1.13
C GLU A 369 12.98 -11.98 -1.23
N PRO A 370 13.13 -11.21 -0.12
CA PRO A 370 13.00 -9.76 -0.16
C PRO A 370 13.93 -9.15 -1.24
N PRO A 371 13.40 -8.39 -2.20
CA PRO A 371 14.21 -7.84 -3.28
C PRO A 371 14.98 -6.61 -2.78
N LEU A 372 16.16 -6.82 -2.20
CA LEU A 372 16.97 -5.77 -1.57
C LEU A 372 17.44 -4.69 -2.56
N ASP A 373 17.37 -4.96 -3.86
CA ASP A 373 17.80 -4.11 -4.96
C ASP A 373 16.65 -3.57 -5.82
N TYR A 374 15.38 -3.74 -5.40
CA TYR A 374 14.22 -3.42 -6.27
C TYR A 374 14.13 -1.95 -6.74
N ARG A 375 14.86 -1.04 -6.09
CA ARG A 375 14.94 0.38 -6.46
C ARG A 375 16.28 0.77 -7.09
N LEU A 376 17.22 -0.15 -7.22
CA LEU A 376 18.41 0.07 -8.02
C LEU A 376 18.01 0.04 -9.50
N PRO A 377 18.56 0.94 -10.34
CA PRO A 377 18.36 0.83 -11.77
C PRO A 377 18.84 -0.56 -12.21
N VAL A 378 18.04 -1.25 -13.03
CA VAL A 378 18.41 -2.53 -13.63
C VAL A 378 19.69 -2.29 -14.42
N ALA A 379 20.82 -2.75 -13.90
CA ALA A 379 22.08 -2.64 -14.59
C ALA A 379 22.04 -3.59 -15.80
N GLY A 380 21.85 -3.03 -17.00
CA GLY A 380 22.03 -3.70 -18.28
C GLY A 380 21.38 -5.09 -18.39
N ARG A 381 20.11 -5.13 -18.81
CA ARG A 381 19.57 -6.28 -19.54
C ARG A 381 19.34 -5.89 -20.99
#